data_AF-A0A350T4V1-F1
#
_entry.id   AF-A0A350T4V1-F1
#
_cell.length_a   1.000
_cell.length_b   1.000
_cell.length_c   1.000
_cell.angle_alpha   90.00
_cell.angle_beta   90.00
_cell.angle_gamma   90.00
#
_symmetry.space_group_name_H-M   'P 1'
#
loop_
_entity.id
_entity.type
_entity.pdbx_description
1 polymer ?
#
loop_
_entity_poly.entity_id
_entity_poly.type
_entity_poly.pdbx_seq_one_letter_code
_entity_poly.pdbx_strand_id
1 'polypeptide(L)'
;AALSAVTIDLDHLVAARSVRLIPCMTMPERPASHSLLTVSIVSYAAERLWPGTQSGLALTLGLGSHLLRDLATGGAPLFFPRRVIEMPRPPVATMMLSLGIFGRWYARRLLDPSRPRRSNPAVLAPEALVVGSRAIRAIRRHPSAA
;
A
#
# COMPACT_ATOMS: atom_id res chain seq x y z
N ALA A 1 -7.10 0.27 6.05
CA ALA A 1 -6.36 -0.47 7.08
C ALA A 1 -6.87 -1.89 7.18
N ALA A 2 -8.06 -2.13 7.75
CA ALA A 2 -8.61 -3.49 7.82
C ALA A 2 -8.70 -4.17 6.44
N LEU A 3 -9.22 -3.47 5.43
CA LEU A 3 -9.31 -4.03 4.07
C LEU A 3 -7.93 -4.45 3.51
N SER A 4 -6.92 -3.58 3.56
CA SER A 4 -5.58 -3.93 3.06
C SER A 4 -4.92 -5.07 3.84
N ALA A 5 -5.16 -5.15 5.15
CA ALA A 5 -4.71 -6.28 5.97
C ALA A 5 -5.44 -7.59 5.65
N VAL A 6 -6.72 -7.55 5.25
CA VAL A 6 -7.44 -8.75 4.80
C VAL A 6 -7.04 -9.13 3.37
N THR A 7 -6.82 -8.15 2.49
CA THR A 7 -6.49 -8.40 1.08
C THR A 7 -5.18 -9.15 0.93
N ILE A 8 -4.18 -8.87 1.78
CA ILE A 8 -2.91 -9.60 1.72
C ILE A 8 -3.11 -11.09 2.05
N ASP A 9 -3.96 -11.43 3.02
CA ASP A 9 -4.28 -12.82 3.39
C ASP A 9 -5.03 -13.60 2.28
N LEU A 10 -5.60 -12.93 1.28
CA LEU A 10 -6.27 -13.62 0.17
C LEU A 10 -5.30 -14.43 -0.70
N ASP A 11 -4.01 -14.11 -0.65
CA ASP A 11 -3.01 -14.88 -1.37
C ASP A 11 -2.84 -16.29 -0.79
N HIS A 12 -3.20 -16.54 0.46
CA HIS A 12 -3.24 -17.88 1.04
C HIS A 12 -4.25 -18.77 0.32
N LEU A 13 -5.37 -18.21 -0.17
CA LEU A 13 -6.36 -18.96 -0.95
C LEU A 13 -5.77 -19.41 -2.30
N VAL A 14 -4.99 -18.53 -2.92
CA VAL A 14 -4.33 -18.77 -4.21
C VAL A 14 -3.17 -19.74 -4.05
N ALA A 15 -2.33 -19.52 -3.03
CA ALA A 15 -1.17 -20.33 -2.72
C ALA A 15 -1.58 -21.76 -2.30
N ALA A 16 -2.60 -21.89 -1.45
CA ALA A 16 -3.14 -23.19 -1.05
C ALA A 16 -4.04 -23.83 -2.12
N ARG A 17 -4.40 -23.08 -3.18
CA ARG A 17 -5.38 -23.46 -4.20
C ARG A 17 -6.69 -23.98 -3.58
N SER A 18 -7.12 -23.34 -2.50
CA SER A 18 -8.18 -23.83 -1.64
C SER A 18 -8.85 -22.68 -0.91
N VAL A 19 -10.16 -22.80 -0.71
CA VAL A 19 -10.93 -21.90 0.17
C VAL A 19 -11.09 -22.45 1.58
N ARG A 20 -10.53 -23.64 1.85
CA ARG A 20 -10.59 -24.27 3.17
C ARG A 20 -9.52 -23.67 4.08
N LEU A 21 -9.90 -23.37 5.31
CA LEU A 21 -9.02 -22.72 6.29
C LEU A 21 -7.76 -23.53 6.58
N ILE A 22 -7.89 -24.84 6.82
CA ILE A 22 -6.75 -25.69 7.20
C ILE A 22 -5.63 -25.64 6.15
N PRO A 23 -5.87 -25.96 4.85
CA PRO A 23 -4.85 -25.82 3.81
C PRO A 23 -4.22 -24.43 3.72
N CYS A 24 -4.99 -23.37 3.94
CA CYS A 24 -4.50 -21.99 3.90
C CYS A 24 -3.55 -21.67 5.06
N MET A 25 -3.74 -22.30 6.23
CA MET A 25 -2.95 -22.02 7.43
C MET A 25 -1.78 -23.00 7.64
N THR A 26 -1.75 -24.14 6.94
CA THR A 26 -0.73 -25.18 7.13
C THR A 26 0.22 -25.34 5.93
N MET A 27 0.38 -24.30 5.11
CA MET A 27 1.29 -24.35 3.96
C MET A 27 2.76 -24.42 4.42
N PRO A 28 3.61 -25.18 3.71
CA PRO A 28 5.02 -25.33 4.07
C PRO A 28 5.84 -24.05 3.83
N GLU A 29 5.43 -23.22 2.88
CA GLU A 29 6.06 -21.93 2.60
C GLU A 29 5.05 -20.80 2.79
N ARG A 30 5.49 -19.71 3.43
CA ARG A 30 4.67 -18.52 3.61
C ARG A 30 4.63 -17.73 2.30
N PRO A 31 3.46 -17.20 1.88
CA PRO A 31 3.38 -16.41 0.66
C PRO A 31 4.33 -15.21 0.67
N ALA A 32 4.94 -14.92 -0.49
CA ALA A 32 5.92 -13.84 -0.62
C ALA A 32 5.32 -12.44 -0.38
N SER A 33 4.00 -12.27 -0.48
CA SER A 33 3.34 -10.99 -0.24
C SER A 33 3.55 -10.49 1.19
N HIS A 34 3.71 -11.40 2.15
CA HIS A 34 3.97 -11.11 3.57
C HIS A 34 5.43 -10.73 3.84
N SER A 35 6.27 -10.62 2.80
CA SER A 35 7.64 -10.19 2.98
C SER A 35 7.74 -8.71 3.34
N LEU A 36 8.72 -8.36 4.20
CA LEU A 36 9.06 -6.97 4.50
C LEU A 36 9.30 -6.18 3.21
N LEU A 37 9.99 -6.78 2.23
CA LEU A 37 10.23 -6.17 0.93
C LEU A 37 8.93 -5.81 0.20
N THR A 38 7.98 -6.75 0.09
CA THR A 38 6.73 -6.51 -0.64
C THR A 38 5.89 -5.45 0.05
N VAL A 39 5.72 -5.55 1.38
CA VAL A 39 5.02 -4.54 2.19
C VAL A 39 5.65 -3.15 2.00
N SER A 40 6.98 -3.07 1.97
CA SER A 40 7.72 -1.81 1.79
C SER A 40 7.52 -1.23 0.39
N ILE A 41 7.63 -2.05 -0.66
CA ILE A 41 7.43 -1.63 -2.06
C ILE A 41 6.00 -1.12 -2.26
N VAL A 42 5.00 -1.86 -1.77
CA VAL A 42 3.59 -1.50 -1.93
C VAL A 42 3.26 -0.22 -1.16
N SER A 43 3.78 -0.07 0.06
CA SER A 43 3.61 1.16 0.85
C SER A 43 4.29 2.36 0.19
N TYR A 44 5.50 2.17 -0.35
CA TYR A 44 6.21 3.21 -1.11
C TYR A 44 5.45 3.60 -2.38
N ALA A 45 5.00 2.62 -3.16
CA ALA A 45 4.22 2.87 -4.37
C ALA A 45 2.91 3.60 -4.06
N ALA A 46 2.21 3.22 -2.99
CA ALA A 46 0.99 3.91 -2.56
C ALA A 46 1.25 5.39 -2.22
N GLU A 47 2.33 5.72 -1.52
CA GLU A 47 2.70 7.11 -1.24
C GLU A 47 3.14 7.86 -2.50
N ARG A 48 3.77 7.18 -3.47
CA ARG A 48 4.15 7.81 -4.74
C ARG A 48 2.98 8.09 -5.66
N LEU A 49 2.02 7.17 -5.73
CA LEU A 49 0.86 7.28 -6.62
C LEU A 49 -0.24 8.16 -6.01
N TRP A 50 -0.42 8.09 -4.69
CA TRP A 50 -1.47 8.81 -3.96
C TRP A 50 -0.90 9.57 -2.76
N PRO A 51 0.02 10.53 -2.99
CA PRO A 51 0.74 11.22 -1.94
C PRO A 51 -0.22 11.96 -1.01
N GLY A 52 -0.05 11.77 0.30
CA GLY A 52 -0.85 12.45 1.32
C GLY A 52 -2.35 12.14 1.26
N THR A 53 -2.76 11.01 0.69
CA THR A 53 -4.16 10.57 0.70
C THR A 53 -4.46 9.71 1.92
N GLN A 54 -5.72 9.74 2.38
CA GLN A 54 -6.18 8.83 3.43
C GLN A 54 -6.10 7.36 2.99
N SER A 55 -6.37 7.08 1.71
CA SER A 55 -6.29 5.72 1.16
C SER A 55 -4.87 5.16 1.20
N GLY A 56 -3.87 5.96 0.79
CA GLY A 56 -2.46 5.58 0.88
C GLY A 56 -2.03 5.32 2.32
N LEU A 57 -2.39 6.22 3.25
CA LEU A 57 -2.15 6.01 4.68
C LEU A 57 -2.84 4.74 5.21
N ALA A 58 -4.11 4.53 4.86
CA ALA A 58 -4.88 3.39 5.31
C ALA A 58 -4.30 2.07 4.78
N LEU A 59 -3.75 2.07 3.56
CA LEU A 59 -3.06 0.93 2.97
C LEU A 59 -1.77 0.63 3.76
N THR A 60 -0.89 1.63 3.93
CA THR A 60 0.37 1.49 4.67
C THR A 60 0.17 1.03 6.11
N LEU A 61 -0.80 1.61 6.82
CA LEU A 61 -1.12 1.19 8.20
C LEU A 61 -1.66 -0.24 8.26
N GLY A 62 -2.51 -0.63 7.31
CA GLY A 62 -3.03 -2.00 7.25
C GLY A 62 -1.93 -3.02 6.99
N LEU A 63 -1.11 -2.81 5.95
CA LEU A 63 -0.01 -3.71 5.62
C LEU A 63 1.05 -3.76 6.72
N GLY A 64 1.40 -2.60 7.30
CA GLY A 64 2.34 -2.52 8.41
C GLY A 64 1.83 -3.26 9.66
N SER A 65 0.56 -3.09 10.02
CA SER A 65 -0.03 -3.83 11.14
C SER A 65 -0.05 -5.33 10.89
N HIS A 66 -0.29 -5.75 9.65
CA HIS A 66 -0.28 -7.15 9.25
C HIS A 66 1.11 -7.77 9.39
N LEU A 67 2.12 -7.09 8.85
CA LEU A 67 3.51 -7.51 8.96
C LEU A 67 3.96 -7.64 10.43
N LEU A 68 3.60 -6.68 11.27
CA LEU A 68 3.92 -6.74 12.70
C LEU A 68 3.26 -7.95 13.37
N ARG A 69 1.99 -8.23 13.07
CA ARG A 69 1.31 -9.43 13.56
C ARG A 69 2.04 -10.70 13.12
N ASP A 70 2.47 -10.76 11.87
CA ASP A 70 3.19 -11.90 11.32
C ASP A 70 4.49 -12.17 12.08
N LEU A 71 5.30 -11.13 12.30
CA LEU A 71 6.54 -11.22 13.10
C LEU A 71 6.32 -11.83 14.49
N ALA A 72 5.15 -11.61 15.11
CA ALA A 72 4.83 -12.12 16.46
C ALA A 72 4.17 -13.52 16.50
N THR A 73 3.70 -14.06 15.37
CA THR A 73 2.84 -15.26 15.36
C THR A 73 3.35 -16.43 14.53
N GLY A 74 4.15 -16.18 13.50
CA GLY A 74 4.80 -17.23 12.70
C GLY A 74 5.90 -16.71 11.77
N GLY A 75 6.31 -15.47 12.00
CA GLY A 75 7.36 -14.77 11.28
C GLY A 75 6.95 -14.21 9.94
N ALA A 76 7.81 -13.36 9.40
CA ALA A 76 7.69 -12.76 8.08
C ALA A 76 8.98 -12.95 7.28
N PRO A 77 8.90 -13.24 5.97
CA PRO A 77 10.09 -13.23 5.12
C PRO A 77 10.71 -11.83 5.02
N LEU A 78 12.05 -11.71 4.98
CA LEU A 78 12.66 -10.41 4.70
C LEU A 78 12.51 -9.99 3.23
N PHE A 79 12.93 -10.88 2.32
CA PHE A 79 12.96 -10.62 0.88
C PHE A 79 12.34 -11.78 0.10
N PHE A 80 12.79 -13.00 0.39
CA PHE A 80 12.33 -14.24 -0.22
C PHE A 80 11.81 -15.20 0.86
N PRO A 81 10.85 -16.08 0.55
CA PRO A 81 10.17 -16.96 1.53
C PRO A 81 11.09 -17.90 2.31
N ARG A 82 12.36 -18.04 1.90
CA ARG A 82 13.35 -18.90 2.57
C ARG A 82 13.91 -18.38 3.89
N ARG A 83 13.85 -17.06 4.15
CA ARG A 83 14.36 -16.48 5.40
C ARG A 83 13.24 -15.78 6.15
N VAL A 84 12.61 -16.53 7.04
CA VAL A 84 11.55 -16.06 7.94
C VAL A 84 12.18 -15.54 9.22
N ILE A 85 11.81 -14.33 9.62
CA ILE A 85 12.21 -13.72 10.88
C ILE A 85 11.01 -13.64 11.81
N GLU A 86 11.22 -14.07 13.04
CA GLU A 86 10.28 -13.96 14.14
C GLU A 86 10.82 -12.98 15.18
N MET A 87 9.91 -12.28 15.86
CA MET A 87 10.24 -11.34 16.92
C MET A 87 9.39 -11.65 18.15
N PRO A 88 9.96 -11.57 19.37
CA PRO A 88 9.18 -11.67 20.58
C PRO A 88 8.01 -10.69 20.60
N ARG A 89 6.90 -11.09 21.24
CA ARG A 89 5.68 -10.28 21.29
C ARG A 89 5.85 -8.89 21.93
N PRO A 90 6.65 -8.68 23.00
CA PRO A 90 6.69 -7.37 23.65
C PRO A 90 7.21 -6.25 22.72
N PRO A 91 8.35 -6.40 22.01
CA PRO A 91 8.77 -5.42 21.00
C PRO A 91 7.73 -5.16 19.91
N VAL A 92 7.10 -6.21 19.38
CA VAL A 92 6.07 -6.08 18.35
C VAL A 92 4.86 -5.30 18.87
N ALA A 93 4.44 -5.53 20.11
CA ALA A 93 3.34 -4.79 20.73
C ALA A 93 3.68 -3.30 20.84
N THR A 94 4.91 -2.95 21.21
CA THR A 94 5.39 -1.56 21.22
C THR A 94 5.37 -0.96 19.82
N MET A 95 5.86 -1.68 18.81
CA MET A 95 5.84 -1.23 17.41
C MET A 95 4.41 -1.02 16.90
N MET A 96 3.47 -1.91 17.26
CA MET A 96 2.05 -1.80 16.90
C MET A 96 1.42 -0.55 17.53
N LEU A 97 1.71 -0.30 18.80
CA LEU A 97 1.26 0.90 19.50
C LEU A 97 1.83 2.16 18.83
N SER A 98 3.13 2.18 18.54
CA SER A 98 3.79 3.28 17.83
C SER A 98 3.17 3.52 16.44
N LEU A 99 2.88 2.45 15.69
CA LEU A 99 2.22 2.53 14.39
C LEU A 99 0.82 3.16 14.50
N GLY A 100 0.04 2.77 15.50
CA GLY A 100 -1.28 3.33 15.76
C GLY A 100 -1.23 4.81 16.16
N ILE A 101 -0.32 5.18 17.05
CA ILE A 101 -0.13 6.58 17.49
C ILE A 101 0.32 7.45 16.32
N PHE A 102 1.35 7.02 15.59
CA PHE A 102 1.89 7.78 14.47
C PHE A 102 0.88 7.86 13.32
N GLY A 103 0.18 6.77 13.02
CA GLY A 103 -0.89 6.74 12.02
C GLY A 103 -2.01 7.71 12.35
N ARG A 104 -2.47 7.74 13.61
CA ARG A 104 -3.48 8.70 14.08
C ARG A 104 -2.99 10.13 13.99
N TRP A 105 -1.75 10.41 14.42
CA TRP A 105 -1.15 11.74 14.32
C TRP A 105 -1.05 12.21 12.87
N TYR A 106 -0.57 11.35 11.97
CA TYR A 106 -0.42 11.69 10.55
C TYR A 106 -1.78 11.87 9.88
N ALA A 107 -2.77 11.03 10.19
CA ALA A 107 -4.14 11.18 9.67
C ALA A 107 -4.74 12.54 10.04
N ARG A 108 -4.53 13.03 11.27
CA ARG A 108 -4.98 14.38 11.67
C ARG A 108 -4.32 15.47 10.83
N ARG A 109 -3.03 15.33 10.51
CA ARG A 109 -2.29 16.26 9.64
C ARG A 109 -2.71 16.21 8.17
N LEU A 110 -3.28 15.11 7.71
CA LEU A 110 -3.86 15.01 6.36
C LEU A 110 -5.27 15.62 6.29
N LEU A 111 -6.02 15.51 7.38
CA LEU A 111 -7.39 16.01 7.49
C LEU A 111 -7.47 17.48 7.91
N ASP A 112 -6.35 18.09 8.27
CA ASP A 112 -6.28 19.49 8.67
C ASP A 112 -6.72 20.41 7.51
N PRO A 113 -7.86 21.13 7.65
CA PRO A 113 -8.38 21.99 6.60
C PRO A 113 -7.52 23.24 6.37
N SER A 114 -6.66 23.61 7.33
CA SER A 114 -5.75 24.75 7.19
C SER A 114 -4.53 24.44 6.33
N ARG A 115 -4.28 23.15 6.06
CA ARG A 115 -3.12 22.72 5.28
C ARG A 115 -3.43 22.86 3.79
N PRO A 116 -2.59 23.55 2.99
CA PRO A 116 -2.76 23.57 1.54
C PRO A 116 -2.70 22.13 1.05
N ARG A 117 -3.82 21.63 0.48
CA ARG A 117 -3.83 20.32 -0.16
C ARG A 117 -2.69 20.31 -1.15
N ARG A 118 -1.79 19.33 -1.01
CA ARG A 118 -0.79 19.02 -2.03
C ARG A 118 -1.56 18.44 -3.21
N SER A 119 -2.24 19.31 -3.96
CA SER A 119 -2.84 18.95 -5.22
C SER A 119 -1.69 18.47 -6.07
N ASN A 120 -1.64 17.17 -6.32
CA ASN A 120 -0.72 16.64 -7.31
C ASN A 120 -1.17 17.28 -8.64
N PRO A 121 -0.37 18.16 -9.27
CA PRO A 121 -0.77 18.76 -10.54
C PRO A 121 -1.03 17.69 -11.61
N ALA A 122 -0.42 16.50 -11.47
CA ALA A 122 -0.71 15.35 -12.33
C ALA A 122 -2.13 14.75 -12.14
N VAL A 123 -2.76 14.95 -10.97
CA VAL A 123 -4.13 14.48 -10.68
C VAL A 123 -5.16 15.55 -11.03
N LEU A 124 -4.80 16.84 -11.00
CA LEU A 124 -5.65 17.95 -11.44
C LEU A 124 -5.56 18.25 -12.95
N ALA A 125 -4.70 17.55 -13.68
CA ALA A 125 -4.47 17.80 -15.10
C ALA A 125 -5.02 16.74 -16.08
N PRO A 126 -6.15 16.03 -15.86
CA PRO A 126 -6.80 15.39 -17.00
C PRO A 126 -7.23 16.46 -18.02
N GLU A 127 -7.58 17.67 -17.56
CA GLU A 127 -7.98 18.78 -18.41
C GLU A 127 -6.81 19.36 -19.21
N ALA A 128 -5.60 19.48 -18.64
CA ALA A 128 -4.43 19.94 -19.41
C ALA A 128 -4.01 18.89 -20.47
N LEU A 129 -4.20 17.59 -20.18
CA LEU A 129 -3.96 16.51 -21.13
C LEU A 129 -5.03 16.48 -22.25
N VAL A 130 -6.30 16.79 -21.91
CA VAL A 130 -7.41 16.93 -22.87
C VAL A 130 -7.27 18.19 -23.73
N VAL A 131 -6.86 19.32 -23.14
CA VAL A 131 -6.62 20.59 -23.87
C VAL A 131 -5.40 20.45 -24.78
N GLY A 132 -4.29 19.88 -24.28
CA GLY A 132 -3.10 19.60 -25.09
C GLY A 132 -3.38 18.66 -26.25
N SER A 133 -4.16 17.59 -26.03
CA SER A 133 -4.54 16.65 -27.10
C SER A 133 -5.54 17.25 -28.10
N ARG A 134 -6.41 18.19 -27.69
CA ARG A 134 -7.27 18.96 -28.61
C ARG A 134 -6.46 19.96 -29.44
N ALA A 135 -5.51 20.68 -28.83
CA ALA A 135 -4.65 21.64 -29.51
C ALA A 135 -3.77 20.97 -30.57
N ILE A 136 -3.14 19.84 -30.24
CA ILE A 136 -2.35 19.04 -31.20
C ILE A 136 -3.23 18.52 -32.35
N ARG A 137 -4.48 18.13 -32.06
CA ARG A 137 -5.42 17.66 -33.08
C ARG A 137 -5.93 18.79 -33.98
N ALA A 138 -6.04 20.02 -33.46
CA ALA A 138 -6.38 21.21 -34.24
C ALA A 138 -5.24 21.62 -35.18
N ILE A 139 -3.99 21.59 -34.70
CA ILE A 139 -2.80 21.88 -35.51
C ILE A 139 -2.65 20.86 -36.65
N ARG A 140 -2.89 19.57 -36.38
CA ARG A 140 -2.86 18.52 -37.42
C ARG A 140 -3.99 18.63 -38.45
N ARG A 141 -5.08 19.34 -38.16
CA ARG A 141 -6.22 19.51 -39.07
C ARG A 141 -6.11 20.72 -40.00
N HIS A 142 -5.14 21.60 -39.78
CA HIS A 142 -4.84 22.71 -40.70
C HIS A 142 -3.35 22.72 -41.11
N PRO A 143 -2.92 21.87 -42.06
CA PRO A 143 -1.55 21.88 -42.55
C PRO A 143 -1.23 22.96 -43.59
N SER A 144 -2.09 23.95 -43.85
CA SER A 144 -1.84 24.89 -44.96
C SER A 144 -2.73 26.14 -44.93
N ALA A 145 -2.15 27.26 -44.51
CA ALA A 145 -2.43 28.61 -45.02
C ALA A 145 -1.23 29.51 -44.64
N ALA A 146 -0.07 29.18 -45.20
CA ALA A 146 1.09 30.06 -45.31
C ALA A 146 1.43 30.13 -46.81
#